data_AF-A0A924DAU7-F1
#
_entry.id   AF-A0A924DAU7-F1
#
_cell.length_a   1.000
_cell.length_b   1.000
_cell.length_c   1.000
_cell.angle_alpha   90.00
_cell.angle_beta   90.00
_cell.angle_gamma   90.00
#
_symmetry.space_group_name_H-M   'P 1'
#
loop_
_entity.id
_entity.type
_entity.pdbx_description
1 polymer ?
#
loop_
_entity_poly.entity_id
_entity_poly.type
_entity_poly.pdbx_seq_one_letter_code
_entity_poly.pdbx_strand_id
1 'polypeptide(L)'
;MTGFADYLITPDYAYVDAPLLCAAEAKKDNREQGRTQCVAELVACREKNGADGYDLNLFGFVGNGQTWIFYQLTTTNEVYETTEYNPDNMPRLLGALNHICAERAKRVP
;
A
#
# COMPACT_ATOMS: atom_id res chain seq x y z
N MET A 1 2.82 19.39 0.24
CA MET A 1 2.02 18.47 -0.60
C MET A 1 0.84 18.03 0.27
N THR A 2 -0.39 18.34 -0.11
CA THR A 2 -1.60 18.02 0.68
C THR A 2 -2.40 16.96 -0.08
N GLY A 3 -2.53 15.77 0.49
CA GLY A 3 -3.31 14.65 -0.02
C GLY A 3 -3.93 13.88 1.16
N PHE A 4 -5.09 13.29 0.94
CA PHE A 4 -5.79 12.44 1.90
C PHE A 4 -5.92 11.06 1.29
N ALA A 5 -5.40 10.04 1.98
CA ALA A 5 -5.54 8.65 1.55
C ALA A 5 -7.01 8.23 1.62
N ASP A 6 -7.50 7.55 0.58
CA ASP A 6 -8.87 6.99 0.57
C ASP A 6 -9.03 5.87 1.60
N TYR A 7 -8.02 5.01 1.76
CA TYR A 7 -8.01 3.93 2.76
C TYR A 7 -6.63 3.72 3.37
N LEU A 8 -6.59 3.49 4.68
CA LEU A 8 -5.40 3.03 5.41
C LEU A 8 -5.71 1.67 6.03
N ILE A 9 -4.86 0.68 5.74
CA ILE A 9 -4.98 -0.66 6.32
C ILE A 9 -3.98 -0.74 7.45
N THR A 10 -4.49 -0.79 8.69
CA THR A 10 -3.65 -0.81 9.88
C THR A 10 -3.78 -2.08 10.70
N PRO A 11 -2.72 -2.34 11.49
CA PRO A 11 -2.67 -3.30 12.53
C PRO A 11 -3.80 -3.50 13.53
N ASP A 12 -4.19 -2.38 14.11
CA ASP A 12 -4.91 -2.26 15.37
C ASP A 12 -6.05 -1.28 15.15
N TYR A 13 -7.25 -1.70 15.54
CA TYR A 13 -8.48 -0.93 15.35
C TYR A 13 -8.54 0.35 16.20
N ALA A 14 -7.64 0.53 17.17
CA ALA A 14 -7.71 1.62 18.14
C ALA A 14 -7.02 2.91 17.67
N TYR A 15 -5.93 2.79 16.89
CA TYR A 15 -5.15 3.94 16.42
C TYR A 15 -4.52 3.63 15.05
N VAL A 16 -4.52 4.62 14.16
CA VAL A 16 -3.63 4.63 12.99
C VAL A 16 -2.25 5.01 13.50
N ASP A 17 -1.57 4.04 14.09
CA ASP A 17 -0.20 4.20 14.61
C ASP A 17 0.76 3.27 13.89
N ALA A 18 2.05 3.57 13.98
CA ALA A 18 3.09 2.78 13.35
C ALA A 18 3.08 1.31 13.84
N PRO A 19 3.48 0.36 12.97
CA PRO A 19 3.96 0.55 11.62
C PRO A 19 2.82 0.74 10.60
N LEU A 20 2.91 1.82 9.82
CA LEU A 20 2.06 2.01 8.64
C LEU A 20 2.51 1.00 7.58
N LEU A 21 1.57 0.22 7.05
CA LEU A 21 1.89 -0.88 6.14
C LEU A 21 1.46 -0.61 4.70
N CYS A 22 0.30 0.06 4.54
CA CYS A 22 -0.34 0.17 3.25
C CYS A 22 -1.01 1.51 2.99
N ALA A 23 -0.78 2.03 1.78
CA ALA A 23 -1.48 3.15 1.18
C ALA A 23 -2.38 2.64 0.05
N ALA A 24 -3.68 2.93 0.12
CA ALA A 24 -4.67 2.45 -0.81
C ALA A 24 -5.45 3.62 -1.41
N GLU A 25 -5.36 3.74 -2.75
CA GLU A 25 -5.97 4.83 -3.50
C GLU A 25 -7.02 4.29 -4.47
N ALA A 26 -8.25 4.84 -4.41
CA ALA A 26 -9.38 4.38 -5.21
C ALA A 26 -9.73 5.42 -6.29
N LYS A 27 -9.07 5.35 -7.45
CA LYS A 27 -9.27 6.33 -8.54
C LYS A 27 -10.06 5.75 -9.70
N LYS A 28 -11.27 6.27 -9.93
CA LYS A 28 -12.11 5.87 -11.07
C LYS A 28 -11.53 6.24 -12.44
N ASP A 29 -10.95 7.43 -12.59
CA ASP A 29 -10.70 8.02 -13.93
C ASP A 29 -9.23 8.34 -14.27
N ASN A 30 -8.30 8.38 -13.30
CA ASN A 30 -6.90 8.74 -13.58
C ASN A 30 -5.89 7.87 -12.83
N ARG A 31 -5.41 6.84 -13.52
CA ARG A 31 -4.45 5.85 -12.99
C ARG A 31 -3.05 6.42 -12.77
N GLU A 32 -2.58 7.28 -13.66
CA GLU A 32 -1.28 7.97 -13.56
C GLU A 32 -1.23 8.84 -12.30
N GLN A 33 -2.30 9.59 -12.05
CA GLN A 33 -2.43 10.38 -10.83
C GLN A 33 -2.51 9.48 -9.60
N GLY A 34 -3.30 8.40 -9.64
CA GLY A 34 -3.40 7.43 -8.54
C GLY A 34 -2.06 6.78 -8.21
N ARG A 35 -1.27 6.42 -9.22
CA ARG A 35 0.10 5.89 -9.06
C ARG A 35 1.00 6.89 -8.34
N THR A 36 1.02 8.13 -8.82
CA THR A 36 1.85 9.19 -8.23
C THR A 36 1.48 9.44 -6.77
N GLN A 37 0.18 9.45 -6.46
CA GLN A 37 -0.32 9.64 -5.09
C GLN A 37 0.04 8.45 -4.20
N CYS A 38 -0.24 7.23 -4.64
CA CYS A 38 0.08 6.02 -3.88
C CYS A 38 1.58 5.92 -3.55
N VAL A 39 2.46 6.18 -4.52
CA VAL A 39 3.92 6.17 -4.28
C VAL A 39 4.34 7.29 -3.31
N ALA A 40 3.77 8.49 -3.43
CA ALA A 40 4.06 9.59 -2.51
C ALA A 40 3.64 9.25 -1.06
N GLU A 41 2.50 8.58 -0.89
CA GLU A 41 2.04 8.12 0.42
C GLU A 41 2.93 7.01 1.00
N LEU A 42 3.43 6.09 0.17
CA LEU A 42 4.42 5.10 0.61
C LEU A 42 5.71 5.75 1.11
N VAL A 43 6.19 6.80 0.43
CA VAL A 43 7.36 7.56 0.87
C VAL A 43 7.11 8.24 2.22
N ALA A 44 5.94 8.87 2.40
CA ALA A 44 5.56 9.49 3.67
C ALA A 44 5.44 8.46 4.81
N CYS A 45 4.86 7.29 4.53
CA CYS A 45 4.76 6.19 5.49
C CYS A 45 6.14 5.69 5.93
N ARG A 46 7.10 5.59 5.00
CA ARG A 46 8.48 5.20 5.31
C ARG A 46 9.16 6.20 6.24
N GLU A 47 9.02 7.48 5.96
CA GLU A 47 9.59 8.53 6.80
C GLU A 47 9.02 8.51 8.22
N LYS A 48 7.71 8.31 8.36
CA LYS A 48 7.08 8.16 9.69
C LYS A 48 7.55 6.89 10.40
N ASN A 49 7.54 5.75 9.72
CA ASN A 49 8.00 4.49 10.28
C ASN A 49 9.47 4.57 10.72
N GLY A 50 10.33 5.20 9.91
CA GLY A 50 11.74 5.43 10.24
C GLY A 50 11.92 6.33 11.46
N ALA A 51 11.08 7.36 11.63
CA ALA A 51 11.08 8.20 12.82
C ALA A 51 10.74 7.42 14.10
N ASP A 52 9.98 6.33 13.98
CA ASP A 52 9.63 5.43 15.09
C ASP A 52 10.55 4.19 15.20
N GLY A 53 11.63 4.14 14.40
CA GLY A 53 12.64 3.07 14.46
C GLY A 53 12.32 1.83 13.62
N TYR A 54 11.35 1.90 12.71
CA TYR A 54 10.97 0.80 11.84
C TYR A 54 11.57 0.93 10.44
N ASP A 55 12.26 -0.12 9.98
CA ASP A 55 12.75 -0.25 8.61
C ASP A 55 12.10 -1.48 7.94
N LEU A 56 11.16 -1.23 7.03
CA LEU A 56 10.38 -2.27 6.38
C LEU A 56 9.94 -1.88 4.97
N ASN A 57 9.73 -2.91 4.15
CA ASN A 57 9.10 -2.75 2.85
C ASN A 57 7.65 -2.35 3.03
N LEU A 58 7.20 -1.37 2.26
CA LEU A 58 5.83 -0.88 2.26
C LEU A 58 5.12 -1.31 0.99
N PHE A 59 3.81 -1.50 1.09
CA PHE A 59 3.00 -1.96 -0.03
C PHE A 59 1.88 -0.98 -0.31
N GLY A 60 1.57 -0.73 -1.57
CA GLY A 60 0.45 0.13 -1.94
C GLY A 60 -0.37 -0.50 -3.05
N PHE A 61 -1.56 0.02 -3.27
CA PHE A 61 -2.31 -0.34 -4.47
C PHE A 61 -3.18 0.81 -4.97
N VAL A 62 -3.41 0.80 -6.28
CA VAL A 62 -4.37 1.67 -6.96
C VAL A 62 -5.41 0.78 -7.61
N GLY A 63 -6.68 1.03 -7.32
CA GLY A 63 -7.80 0.25 -7.85
C GLY A 63 -8.95 1.14 -8.32
N ASN A 64 -9.65 0.71 -9.38
CA ASN A 64 -10.88 1.37 -9.84
C ASN A 64 -12.12 0.44 -9.84
N GLY A 65 -12.01 -0.71 -9.19
CA GLY A 65 -13.05 -1.75 -9.16
C GLY A 65 -13.05 -2.69 -10.37
N GLN A 66 -12.35 -2.35 -11.46
CA GLN A 66 -12.15 -3.23 -12.63
C GLN A 66 -10.70 -3.69 -12.75
N THR A 67 -9.77 -2.85 -12.32
CA THR A 67 -8.34 -3.09 -12.45
C THR A 67 -7.63 -2.64 -11.19
N TRP A 68 -6.66 -3.44 -10.75
CA TRP A 68 -5.84 -3.21 -9.57
C TRP A 68 -4.36 -3.35 -9.93
N ILE A 69 -3.54 -2.40 -9.48
CA ILE A 69 -2.08 -2.46 -9.61
C ILE A 69 -1.50 -2.33 -8.20
N PHE A 70 -0.55 -3.21 -7.87
CA PHE A 70 0.12 -3.22 -6.58
C PHE A 70 1.53 -2.67 -6.71
N TYR A 71 1.99 -2.02 -5.63
CA TYR A 71 3.28 -1.39 -5.52
C TYR A 71 4.02 -1.92 -4.29
N GLN A 72 5.34 -1.93 -4.37
CA GLN A 72 6.22 -2.13 -3.24
C GLN A 72 7.28 -1.04 -3.22
N LEU A 73 7.42 -0.35 -2.09
CA LEU A 73 8.56 0.52 -1.79
C LEU A 73 9.50 -0.23 -0.85
N THR A 74 10.73 -0.48 -1.29
CA THR A 74 11.73 -1.14 -0.46
C THR A 74 12.40 -0.17 0.50
N THR A 75 13.09 -0.73 1.49
CA THR A 75 13.96 0.03 2.40
C THR A 75 15.10 0.76 1.67
N THR A 76 15.47 0.29 0.46
CA THR A 76 16.46 0.89 -0.45
C THR A 76 15.91 1.97 -1.38
N ASN A 77 14.65 2.41 -1.20
CA ASN A 77 13.94 3.38 -2.06
C ASN A 77 13.69 2.90 -3.50
N GLU A 78 13.64 1.60 -3.72
CA GLU A 78 13.25 1.04 -5.01
C GLU A 78 11.74 0.84 -5.03
N VAL A 79 11.10 1.26 -6.13
CA VAL A 79 9.67 1.08 -6.35
C VAL A 79 9.45 -0.01 -7.38
N TYR A 80 8.75 -1.05 -6.98
CA TYR A 80 8.28 -2.10 -7.88
C TYR A 80 6.78 -1.97 -8.11
N GLU A 81 6.33 -2.32 -9.30
CA GLU A 81 4.92 -2.37 -9.67
C GLU A 81 4.58 -3.70 -10.32
N THR A 82 3.36 -4.16 -10.09
CA THR A 82 2.84 -5.37 -10.75
C THR A 82 2.19 -5.06 -12.08
N THR A 83 1.96 -6.09 -12.88
CA THR A 83 0.92 -6.04 -13.92
C THR A 83 -0.47 -5.92 -13.30
N GLU A 84 -1.47 -5.65 -14.14
CA GLU A 84 -2.85 -5.50 -13.73
C GLU A 84 -3.46 -6.80 -13.18
N TYR A 85 -4.23 -6.65 -12.10
CA TYR A 85 -5.12 -7.66 -11.54
C TYR A 85 -6.56 -7.27 -11.87
N ASN A 86 -7.34 -8.26 -12.32
CA ASN A 86 -8.76 -8.11 -12.64
C ASN A 86 -9.60 -8.96 -11.66
N PRO A 87 -10.72 -8.45 -11.14
CA PRO A 87 -11.70 -9.22 -10.36
C PRO A 87 -12.14 -10.56 -10.97
N ASP A 88 -12.07 -10.72 -12.30
CA ASP A 88 -12.34 -11.98 -13.01
C ASP A 88 -11.46 -13.15 -12.49
N ASN A 89 -10.28 -12.84 -11.95
CA ASN A 89 -9.44 -13.79 -11.23
C ASN A 89 -9.35 -13.41 -9.75
N MET A 90 -10.48 -13.58 -9.06
CA MET A 90 -10.61 -13.29 -7.64
C MET A 90 -9.56 -14.01 -6.77
N PRO A 91 -9.22 -15.30 -6.98
CA PRO A 91 -8.18 -15.96 -6.18
C PRO A 91 -6.83 -15.25 -6.27
N ARG A 92 -6.45 -14.75 -7.45
CA ARG A 92 -5.19 -14.02 -7.64
C ARG A 92 -5.22 -12.66 -6.96
N LEU A 93 -6.33 -11.91 -7.08
CA LEU A 93 -6.49 -10.60 -6.43
C LEU A 93 -6.49 -10.72 -4.90
N LEU A 94 -7.28 -11.64 -4.35
CA LEU A 94 -7.31 -11.91 -2.91
C LEU A 94 -5.97 -12.46 -2.40
N GLY A 95 -5.25 -13.25 -3.20
CA GLY A 95 -3.91 -13.71 -2.89
C GLY A 95 -2.90 -12.56 -2.73
N ALA A 96 -2.95 -11.56 -3.61
CA ALA A 96 -2.10 -10.36 -3.50
C ALA A 96 -2.43 -9.54 -2.24
N LEU A 97 -3.71 -9.31 -1.95
CA LEU A 97 -4.15 -8.64 -0.73
C LEU A 97 -3.72 -9.42 0.52
N ASN A 98 -3.91 -10.74 0.53
CA ASN A 98 -3.50 -11.60 1.64
C ASN A 98 -1.98 -11.59 1.83
N HIS A 99 -1.19 -11.55 0.75
CA HIS A 99 0.27 -11.44 0.84
C HIS A 99 0.70 -10.16 1.58
N ILE A 100 0.12 -9.01 1.20
CA ILE A 100 0.40 -7.72 1.85
C ILE A 100 0.04 -7.78 3.33
N CYS A 101 -1.16 -8.26 3.66
CA CYS A 101 -1.59 -8.41 5.06
C CYS A 101 -0.70 -9.38 5.86
N ALA A 102 -0.25 -10.47 5.24
CA ALA A 102 0.58 -11.49 5.89
C ALA A 102 2.03 -11.01 6.15
N GLU A 103 2.60 -10.16 5.28
CA GLU A 103 3.92 -9.57 5.51
C GLU A 103 3.95 -8.72 6.79
N ARG A 104 2.82 -8.15 7.19
CA ARG A 104 2.67 -7.47 8.49
C ARG A 104 2.56 -8.43 9.66
N ALA A 105 1.79 -9.51 9.54
CA ALA A 105 1.61 -10.47 10.62
C ALA A 105 2.94 -11.08 11.11
N LYS A 106 3.96 -11.14 10.25
CA LYS A 106 5.31 -11.60 10.60
C LYS A 106 6.12 -10.62 11.46
N ARG A 107 5.65 -9.37 11.62
CA ARG A 107 6.43 -8.25 12.17
C ARG A 107 5.75 -7.51 13.33
N VAL A 108 4.61 -8.03 13.80
CA VAL A 108 3.99 -7.62 15.07
C VAL A 108 4.51 -8.58 16.15
N PRO A 109 5.07 -8.09 17.27
CA PRO A 109 5.44 -8.95 18.39
C PRO A 109 4.25 -9.70 19.00
#